data_AF-A0A1G2RF86-F1
#
_entry.id   AF-A0A1G2RF86-F1
#
_cell.length_a   1.000
_cell.length_b   1.000
_cell.length_c   1.000
_cell.angle_alpha   90.00
_cell.angle_beta   90.00
_cell.angle_gamma   90.00
#
_symmetry.space_group_name_H-M   'P 1'
#
loop_
_entity.id
_entity.type
_entity.pdbx_description
1 polymer ?
#
loop_
_entity_poly.entity_id
_entity_poly.type
_entity_poly.pdbx_seq_one_letter_code
_entity_poly.pdbx_strand_id
1 'polypeptide(L)'
;MNLTEKKCVPCKEGIPPLKKEKIEKYLKEVEGWEAKKGKLISRTFSFKSFKEAINFVNQVAGIAEQEQHHPDIHIRYKKVTLELTTHAIAGLSENDFIMASKIDAMHNWEENVQKVVVEKLFSFKLLVVVVIVLLIILLLKT
;
A
#
# COMPACT_ATOMS: atom_id res chain seq x y z
N MET A 1 6.06 13.98 -12.61
CA MET A 1 6.31 14.33 -11.19
C MET A 1 5.76 13.20 -10.38
N ASN A 2 6.54 12.61 -9.49
CA ASN A 2 6.13 11.46 -8.69
C ASN A 2 5.15 11.91 -7.60
N LEU A 3 3.93 11.37 -7.58
CA LEU A 3 2.92 11.69 -6.56
C LEU A 3 3.39 11.35 -5.14
N THR A 4 4.19 10.28 -4.98
CA THR A 4 4.72 9.83 -3.68
C THR A 4 5.55 10.90 -2.97
N GLU A 5 6.25 11.73 -3.74
CA GLU A 5 7.17 12.77 -3.23
C GLU A 5 6.44 14.07 -2.88
N LYS A 6 5.18 14.21 -3.29
CA LYS A 6 4.39 15.42 -3.00
C LYS A 6 3.83 15.40 -1.58
N LYS A 7 3.44 16.58 -1.11
CA LYS A 7 2.71 16.77 0.14
C LYS A 7 1.28 17.20 -0.15
N CYS A 8 0.32 16.66 0.59
CA CYS A 8 -1.04 17.16 0.57
C CYS A 8 -1.07 18.64 0.98
N VAL A 9 -1.90 19.42 0.29
CA VAL A 9 -2.10 20.84 0.57
C VAL A 9 -3.51 21.01 1.11
N PRO A 10 -3.73 21.77 2.21
CA PRO A 10 -5.07 22.03 2.71
C PRO A 10 -5.98 22.57 1.59
N CYS A 11 -7.01 21.80 1.25
CA CYS A 11 -7.99 22.25 0.27
C CYS A 11 -8.86 23.35 0.88
N LYS A 12 -8.89 24.51 0.21
CA LYS A 12 -9.82 25.59 0.55
C LYS A 12 -11.13 25.38 -0.19
N GLU A 13 -12.24 25.76 0.45
CA GLU A 13 -13.55 25.81 -0.19
C GLU A 13 -13.50 26.67 -1.46
N GLY A 14 -14.25 26.27 -2.49
CA GLY A 14 -14.36 27.00 -3.76
C GLY A 14 -13.37 26.59 -4.86
N ILE A 15 -12.44 25.67 -4.60
CA ILE A 15 -11.63 25.06 -5.66
C ILE A 15 -12.47 23.98 -6.36
N PRO A 16 -12.60 24.00 -7.70
CA PRO A 16 -13.35 22.98 -8.41
C PRO A 16 -12.64 21.61 -8.33
N PRO A 17 -13.40 20.50 -8.22
CA PRO A 17 -12.85 19.16 -8.35
C PRO A 17 -12.08 18.93 -9.65
N LEU A 18 -11.20 17.94 -9.62
CA LEU A 18 -10.45 17.52 -10.80
C LEU A 18 -11.40 17.09 -11.93
N LYS A 19 -11.05 17.50 -13.15
CA LYS A 19 -11.73 17.03 -14.37
C LYS A 19 -11.32 15.60 -14.71
N LYS A 20 -12.17 14.94 -15.49
CA LYS A 20 -12.01 13.53 -15.90
C LYS A 20 -10.63 13.23 -16.48
N GLU A 21 -10.12 14.09 -17.36
CA GLU A 21 -8.84 13.89 -18.04
C GLU A 21 -7.68 13.84 -17.05
N LYS A 22 -7.75 14.65 -15.99
CA LYS A 22 -6.72 14.71 -14.95
C LYS A 22 -6.83 13.55 -13.97
N ILE A 23 -8.05 13.12 -13.66
CA ILE A 23 -8.31 11.87 -12.90
C ILE A 23 -7.72 10.68 -13.64
N GLU A 24 -8.01 10.51 -14.92
CA GLU A 24 -7.50 9.41 -15.74
C GLU A 24 -5.97 9.41 -15.84
N LYS A 25 -5.36 10.59 -15.88
CA LYS A 25 -3.89 10.71 -15.83
C LYS A 25 -3.33 10.19 -14.51
N TYR A 26 -3.86 10.63 -13.36
CA TYR A 26 -3.35 10.21 -12.07
C TYR A 26 -3.65 8.75 -11.75
N LEU A 27 -4.77 8.19 -12.23
CA LEU A 27 -5.08 6.75 -12.06
C LEU A 27 -4.00 5.85 -12.67
N LYS A 28 -3.27 6.30 -13.69
CA LYS A 28 -2.13 5.56 -14.26
C LYS A 28 -0.92 5.54 -13.32
N GLU A 29 -0.85 6.43 -12.34
CA GLU A 29 0.23 6.51 -11.36
C GLU A 29 -0.11 5.75 -10.05
N VAL A 30 -1.36 5.31 -9.88
CA VAL A 30 -1.85 4.57 -8.70
C VAL A 30 -2.60 3.31 -9.12
N GLU A 31 -1.87 2.36 -9.71
CA GLU A 31 -2.45 1.12 -10.26
C GLU A 31 -3.24 0.34 -9.21
N GLY A 32 -4.46 -0.10 -9.58
CA GLY A 32 -5.37 -0.83 -8.70
C GLY A 32 -6.38 0.05 -7.97
N TRP A 33 -6.25 1.38 -8.04
CA TRP A 33 -7.30 2.31 -7.61
C TRP A 33 -8.31 2.54 -8.73
N GLU A 34 -9.58 2.66 -8.36
CA GLU A 34 -10.69 2.88 -9.29
C GLU A 34 -11.46 4.15 -8.94
N ALA A 35 -11.68 5.03 -9.92
CA ALA A 35 -12.57 6.18 -9.73
C ALA A 35 -14.05 5.75 -9.72
N LYS A 36 -14.79 6.15 -8.70
CA LYS A 36 -16.25 5.95 -8.61
C LYS A 36 -16.96 7.25 -8.91
N LYS A 37 -17.65 7.29 -10.05
CA LYS A 37 -18.45 8.44 -10.53
C LYS A 37 -17.69 9.77 -10.55
N GLY A 38 -16.36 9.74 -10.64
CA GLY A 38 -15.49 10.92 -10.59
C GLY A 38 -15.46 11.67 -9.25
N LYS A 39 -16.02 11.09 -8.18
CA LYS A 39 -16.13 11.74 -6.86
C LYS A 39 -15.15 11.22 -5.82
N LEU A 40 -14.78 9.96 -5.93
CA LEU A 40 -13.82 9.30 -5.04
C LEU A 40 -13.02 8.27 -5.82
N ILE A 41 -11.89 7.86 -5.27
CA ILE A 41 -11.14 6.68 -5.72
C ILE A 41 -11.20 5.60 -4.62
N SER A 42 -11.24 4.34 -5.03
CA SER A 42 -11.32 3.22 -4.10
C SER A 42 -10.39 2.08 -4.50
N ARG A 43 -9.82 1.41 -3.51
CA ARG A 43 -9.02 0.18 -3.67
C ARG A 43 -9.28 -0.78 -2.51
N THR A 44 -9.29 -2.07 -2.81
CA THR A 44 -9.38 -3.13 -1.80
C THR A 44 -8.08 -3.93 -1.70
N PHE A 45 -7.50 -3.95 -0.51
CA PHE A 45 -6.31 -4.71 -0.14
C PHE A 45 -6.74 -6.02 0.56
N SER A 46 -6.05 -7.13 0.29
CA SER A 46 -6.35 -8.44 0.88
C SER A 46 -5.13 -9.00 1.58
N PHE A 47 -5.33 -9.50 2.81
CA PHE A 47 -4.27 -9.98 3.70
C PHE A 47 -4.47 -11.46 4.06
N LYS A 48 -3.51 -12.09 4.73
CA LYS A 48 -3.62 -13.51 5.12
C LYS A 48 -4.43 -13.67 6.41
N SER A 49 -4.44 -12.65 7.26
CA SER A 49 -5.12 -12.66 8.56
C SER A 49 -5.78 -11.31 8.89
N PHE A 50 -6.71 -11.31 9.85
CA PHE A 50 -7.28 -10.07 10.37
C PHE A 50 -6.22 -9.18 11.03
N LYS A 51 -5.24 -9.79 11.72
CA LYS A 51 -4.15 -9.06 12.38
C LYS A 51 -3.29 -8.29 11.37
N GLU A 52 -2.97 -8.90 10.22
CA GLU A 52 -2.27 -8.20 9.13
C GLU A 52 -3.09 -7.04 8.56
N ALA A 53 -4.41 -7.24 8.37
CA ALA A 53 -5.29 -6.18 7.91
C ALA A 53 -5.29 -4.98 8.88
N ILE A 54 -5.33 -5.21 10.20
CA ILE A 54 -5.23 -4.15 11.21
C ILE A 54 -3.85 -3.47 11.19
N ASN A 55 -2.76 -4.22 10.98
CA ASN A 55 -1.43 -3.63 10.87
C ASN A 55 -1.35 -2.63 9.70
N PHE A 56 -1.87 -3.02 8.53
CA PHE A 56 -1.97 -2.14 7.37
C PHE A 56 -2.78 -0.87 7.68
N VAL A 57 -3.92 -1.01 8.35
CA VAL A 57 -4.77 0.14 8.74
C VAL A 57 -4.02 1.11 9.65
N ASN A 58 -3.25 0.62 10.62
CA ASN A 58 -2.45 1.48 11.50
C ASN A 58 -1.40 2.29 10.72
N GLN A 59 -0.78 1.69 9.70
CA GLN A 59 0.18 2.38 8.85
C GLN A 59 -0.50 3.44 7.97
N VAL A 60 -1.66 3.11 7.40
CA VAL A 60 -2.49 4.08 6.66
C VAL A 60 -2.88 5.26 7.55
N ALA A 61 -3.25 5.01 8.81
CA ALA A 61 -3.57 6.07 9.78
C ALA A 61 -2.36 6.99 10.02
N GLY A 62 -1.14 6.43 10.13
CA GLY A 62 0.08 7.21 10.24
C GLY A 62 0.31 8.13 9.04
N ILE A 63 0.11 7.64 7.81
CA ILE A 63 0.21 8.45 6.58
C ILE A 63 -0.87 9.53 6.57
N ALA A 64 -2.12 9.18 6.92
CA ALA A 64 -3.24 10.11 6.93
C ALA A 64 -3.01 11.30 7.86
N GLU A 65 -2.50 11.05 9.08
CA GLU A 65 -2.15 12.12 10.02
C GLU A 65 -1.00 12.99 9.52
N GLN A 66 0.03 12.38 8.92
CA GLN A 66 1.14 13.13 8.34
C GLN A 66 0.67 14.04 7.20
N GLU A 67 -0.21 13.56 6.33
CA GLU A 67 -0.72 14.31 5.19
C GLU A 67 -1.91 15.23 5.52
N GLN A 68 -2.50 15.10 6.71
CA GLN A 68 -3.74 15.79 7.07
C GLN A 68 -4.85 15.57 6.03
N HIS A 69 -4.94 14.33 5.54
CA HIS A 69 -5.94 13.90 4.55
C HIS A 69 -6.38 12.47 4.88
N HIS A 70 -7.61 12.33 5.36
CA HIS A 70 -8.09 11.10 5.98
C HIS A 70 -8.91 10.26 4.99
N PRO A 71 -8.56 8.97 4.75
CA PRO A 71 -9.39 8.07 3.98
C PRO A 71 -10.59 7.56 4.80
N ASP A 72 -11.65 7.17 4.11
CA ASP A 72 -12.65 6.26 4.66
C ASP A 72 -12.10 4.83 4.62
N ILE A 73 -12.16 4.13 5.75
CA ILE A 73 -11.58 2.79 5.93
C ILE A 73 -12.67 1.78 6.27
N HIS A 74 -12.85 0.79 5.39
CA HIS A 74 -13.76 -0.33 5.63
C HIS A 74 -12.98 -1.63 5.81
N ILE A 75 -13.18 -2.31 6.95
CA ILE A 75 -12.49 -3.56 7.26
C ILE A 75 -13.51 -4.71 7.27
N ARG A 76 -13.27 -5.72 6.44
CA ARG A 76 -14.09 -6.94 6.34
C ARG A 76 -13.18 -8.16 6.49
N TYR A 77 -12.97 -8.57 7.74
CA TYR A 77 -12.00 -9.62 8.09
C TYR A 77 -10.63 -9.31 7.46
N LYS A 78 -10.16 -10.13 6.52
CA LYS A 78 -8.86 -9.99 5.86
C LYS A 78 -8.83 -8.99 4.70
N LYS A 79 -9.89 -8.22 4.48
CA LYS A 79 -9.98 -7.22 3.40
C LYS A 79 -10.11 -5.82 3.98
N VAL A 80 -9.32 -4.89 3.45
CA VAL A 80 -9.40 -3.46 3.77
C VAL A 80 -9.71 -2.71 2.49
N THR A 81 -10.87 -2.06 2.45
CA THR A 81 -11.23 -1.15 1.35
C THR A 81 -11.00 0.27 1.82
N LEU A 82 -10.21 1.02 1.05
CA LEU A 82 -9.98 2.44 1.26
C LEU A 82 -10.77 3.23 0.23
N GLU A 83 -11.40 4.31 0.66
CA GLU A 83 -11.99 5.32 -0.22
C GLU A 83 -11.35 6.68 0.09
N LEU A 84 -10.93 7.39 -0.96
CA LEU A 84 -10.31 8.70 -0.87
C LEU A 84 -11.12 9.72 -1.66
N THR A 85 -11.48 10.81 -0.99
CA THR A 85 -12.16 11.96 -1.56
C THR A 85 -11.82 13.21 -0.77
N THR A 86 -11.92 14.37 -1.41
CA THR A 86 -11.74 15.65 -0.75
C THR A 86 -13.13 16.24 -0.43
N HIS A 87 -13.60 16.01 0.81
CA HIS A 87 -14.94 16.41 1.23
C HIS A 87 -15.23 17.91 1.06
N ALA A 88 -14.23 18.77 1.33
CA ALA A 88 -14.37 20.23 1.21
C ALA A 88 -14.76 20.73 -0.19
N ILE A 89 -14.51 19.93 -1.24
CA ILE A 89 -14.86 20.26 -2.62
C ILE A 89 -15.87 19.27 -3.23
N ALA A 90 -16.42 18.35 -2.41
CA ALA A 90 -17.35 17.31 -2.84
C ALA A 90 -16.87 16.49 -4.06
N GLY A 91 -15.57 16.21 -4.15
CA GLY A 91 -14.96 15.51 -5.27
C GLY A 91 -13.48 15.26 -5.09
N LEU A 92 -12.81 14.87 -6.19
CA LEU A 92 -11.40 14.52 -6.18
C LEU A 92 -10.49 15.75 -6.30
N SER A 93 -9.43 15.78 -5.49
CA SER A 93 -8.29 16.69 -5.60
C SER A 93 -7.00 15.91 -5.87
N GLU A 94 -5.87 16.60 -6.05
CA GLU A 94 -4.57 15.92 -6.17
C GLU A 94 -4.20 15.17 -4.87
N ASN A 95 -4.67 15.63 -3.71
CA ASN A 95 -4.39 15.00 -2.41
C ASN A 95 -4.84 13.55 -2.36
N ASP A 96 -5.98 13.24 -2.98
CA ASP A 96 -6.51 11.88 -3.03
C ASP A 96 -5.54 10.93 -3.74
N PHE A 97 -4.89 11.39 -4.81
CA PHE A 97 -3.91 10.60 -5.55
C PHE A 97 -2.53 10.57 -4.88
N ILE A 98 -2.15 11.64 -4.18
CA ILE A 98 -0.94 11.66 -3.34
C ILE A 98 -1.07 10.60 -2.22
N MET A 99 -2.20 10.58 -1.52
CA MET A 99 -2.49 9.59 -0.50
C MET A 99 -2.47 8.16 -1.05
N ALA A 100 -3.17 7.91 -2.15
CA ALA A 100 -3.17 6.61 -2.82
C ALA A 100 -1.75 6.14 -3.18
N SER A 101 -0.93 7.03 -3.73
CA SER A 101 0.45 6.74 -4.12
C SER A 101 1.35 6.41 -2.93
N LYS A 102 1.21 7.12 -1.80
CA LYS A 102 1.98 6.84 -0.58
C LYS A 102 1.56 5.53 0.08
N ILE A 103 0.27 5.23 0.09
CA ILE A 103 -0.26 3.96 0.59
C ILE A 103 0.26 2.80 -0.25
N ASP A 104 0.25 2.92 -1.58
CA ASP A 104 0.77 1.91 -2.49
C ASP A 104 2.27 1.69 -2.28
N ALA A 105 3.06 2.76 -2.13
CA ALA A 105 4.50 2.67 -1.87
C ALA A 105 4.80 1.94 -0.55
N MET A 106 4.08 2.26 0.53
CA MET A 106 4.20 1.58 1.82
C MET A 106 3.81 0.10 1.70
N HIS A 107 2.66 -0.21 1.08
CA HIS A 107 2.18 -1.58 0.94
C HIS A 107 3.12 -2.45 0.10
N ASN A 108 3.59 -1.93 -1.03
CA ASN A 108 4.51 -2.63 -1.92
C ASN A 108 5.88 -2.86 -1.27
N TRP A 109 6.35 -1.92 -0.45
CA TRP A 109 7.58 -2.09 0.32
C TRP A 109 7.46 -3.27 1.29
N GLU A 110 6.35 -3.36 2.04
CA GLU A 110 6.12 -4.46 2.98
C GLU A 110 6.07 -5.83 2.29
N GLU A 111 5.32 -5.95 1.20
CA GLU A 111 5.24 -7.19 0.40
C GLU A 111 6.62 -7.61 -0.11
N ASN A 112 7.42 -6.66 -0.60
CA ASN A 112 8.77 -6.93 -1.10
C ASN A 112 9.74 -7.36 0.02
N VAL A 113 9.71 -6.69 1.19
CA VAL A 113 10.54 -7.06 2.34
C VAL A 113 10.20 -8.47 2.82
N GLN A 114 8.92 -8.80 2.96
CA GLN A 114 8.49 -10.14 3.35
C GLN A 114 9.00 -11.20 2.38
N LYS A 115 8.91 -10.93 1.07
CA LYS A 115 9.40 -11.85 0.03
C LYS A 115 10.93 -12.07 0.13
N VAL A 116 11.72 -11.00 0.21
CA VAL A 116 13.19 -11.08 0.28
C VAL A 116 13.65 -11.78 1.56
N VAL A 117 13.03 -11.47 2.71
CA VAL A 117 13.39 -12.11 3.98
C VAL A 117 13.09 -13.61 3.94
N VAL A 118 11.93 -14.01 3.41
CA VAL A 118 11.56 -15.43 3.27
C VAL A 118 12.51 -16.17 2.32
N GLU A 119 12.83 -15.59 1.16
CA GLU A 119 13.79 -16.17 0.21
C GLU A 119 15.18 -16.35 0.81
N LYS A 120 15.70 -15.34 1.53
CA LYS A 120 17.01 -15.42 2.20
C LYS A 120 17.02 -16.44 3.33
N LEU A 121 15.97 -16.48 4.16
CA LEU A 121 15.85 -17.47 5.24
C LEU A 121 15.76 -18.91 4.70
N PHE A 122 15.04 -19.10 3.59
CA PHE A 122 14.95 -20.39 2.93
C PHE A 122 16.31 -20.85 2.38
N SER A 123 17.02 -19.95 1.69
CA SER A 123 18.38 -20.22 1.19
C SER A 123 19.36 -20.56 2.32
N PHE A 124 19.31 -19.83 3.43
CA PHE A 124 20.17 -20.10 4.59
C PHE A 124 19.87 -21.46 5.24
N LYS A 125 18.58 -21.81 5.44
CA LYS A 125 18.19 -23.14 5.95
C LYS A 125 18.64 -24.26 5.03
N LEU A 126 18.51 -24.09 3.72
CA LEU A 126 18.95 -25.08 2.73
C LEU A 126 20.46 -25.30 2.80
N LEU A 127 21.25 -24.22 2.89
CA LEU A 127 22.70 -24.31 3.04
C LEU A 127 23.09 -25.09 4.30
N VAL A 128 22.46 -24.79 5.45
CA VAL A 128 22.73 -25.49 6.72
C VAL A 128 22.41 -26.98 6.60
N VAL A 129 21.29 -27.35 5.97
CA VAL A 129 20.93 -28.76 5.75
C VAL A 129 21.95 -29.46 4.86
N VAL A 130 22.38 -28.83 3.76
CA VAL A 130 23.39 -29.40 2.85
C VAL A 130 24.72 -29.61 3.58
N VAL A 131 25.16 -28.64 4.38
CA VAL A 131 26.40 -28.75 5.16
C VAL A 131 26.31 -29.88 6.19
N ILE A 132 25.19 -30.00 6.91
CA ILE A 132 24.96 -31.09 7.87
C ILE A 132 24.98 -32.45 7.16
N VAL A 133 24.30 -32.58 6.02
CA VAL A 133 24.28 -33.83 5.25
C VAL A 133 25.68 -34.18 4.73
N LEU A 134 26.45 -33.22 4.23
CA LEU A 134 27.82 -33.44 3.80
C LEU A 134 28.74 -33.87 4.96
N LEU A 135 28.59 -33.25 6.14
CA LEU A 135 29.30 -33.65 7.35
C LEU A 135 28.97 -35.09 7.77
N ILE A 136 27.69 -35.47 7.75
CA ILE A 136 27.25 -36.84 8.06
C ILE A 136 27.87 -37.84 7.05
N ILE A 137 27.84 -37.53 5.75
CA ILE A 137 28.43 -38.39 4.71
C ILE A 137 29.94 -38.56 4.92
N LEU A 138 30.66 -37.50 5.32
CA LEU A 138 32.09 -37.57 5.62
C LEU A 138 32.37 -38.46 6.84
N LEU A 139 31.56 -38.35 7.90
CA LEU A 139 31.71 -39.15 9.12
C LEU A 139 31.38 -40.64 8.92
N LEU A 140 30.55 -41.00 7.95
CA LEU A 140 30.19 -42.39 7.65
C LEU A 140 31.18 -43.08 6.68
N LYS A 141 32.13 -42.33 6.09
CA LYS A 141 33.15 -42.87 5.17
C LYS A 141 34.51 -43.16 5.83
N THR A 142 34.64 -42.88 7.12
CA THR A 142 35.80 -43.23 7.98
C THR A 142 35.49 -44.46 8.82
#